data_AF-A0A7C9HXP1-F1
#
_entry.id   AF-A0A7C9HXP1-F1
#
_cell.length_a   1.000
_cell.length_b   1.000
_cell.length_c   1.000
_cell.angle_alpha   90.00
_cell.angle_beta   90.00
_cell.angle_gamma   90.00
#
_symmetry.space_group_name_H-M   'P 1'
#
loop_
_entity.id
_entity.type
_entity.pdbx_description
1 polymer ?
#
loop_
_entity_poly.entity_id
_entity_poly.type
_entity_poly.pdbx_seq_one_letter_code
_entity_poly.pdbx_strand_id
1 'polypeptide(L)'
;MKAGKRWAAWAGLALLTGCAPAAAPTPAALKPLGLVEISFDGLGSTQASSQVRPLALKENSGGLDLSPLSVSVTDVGVRGSGGTRYITATYRVRNAAADGTPSAQARSNITLLAAGVADNVDGTALRSMTTFSGAPVPTSVARTVLPTHAVEYAPATERVVTVAGGAHLQVLTEAEVVPGNLTQGGVPAASYAALGVTTVFPYGYVTHTRTGGRTLGANPAAGQYDGRVALSVRVPLQANDNAQTPTQGSQRDPWAFKMTFLVVEDPATRITQSLEEQSFSDTNILARGVETGATEVNLLPGSAYASGATLPSRRVCQVRTAGLAGAGTASYLVNSCP
;
A
#
# COMPACT_ATOMS: atom_id res chain seq x y z
N MET A 1 89.13 8.02 23.78
CA MET A 1 88.41 8.88 22.82
C MET A 1 86.92 8.62 22.96
N LYS A 2 86.13 9.70 22.90
CA LYS A 2 84.77 9.84 23.45
C LYS A 2 83.72 8.95 22.76
N ALA A 3 82.93 8.23 23.54
CA ALA A 3 81.68 7.60 23.14
C ALA A 3 80.55 8.64 23.15
N GLY A 4 79.91 8.86 22.00
CA GLY A 4 78.80 9.81 21.82
C GLY A 4 77.51 9.09 21.41
N LYS A 5 76.56 9.05 22.33
CA LYS A 5 75.19 8.52 22.23
C LYS A 5 74.43 9.03 20.99
N ARG A 6 73.83 8.11 20.21
CA ARG A 6 72.76 8.42 19.25
C ARG A 6 71.41 8.10 19.89
N TRP A 7 70.57 9.12 20.02
CA TRP A 7 69.18 9.01 20.47
C TRP A 7 68.31 8.55 19.31
N ALA A 8 67.56 7.46 19.51
CA ALA A 8 66.50 7.02 18.61
C ALA A 8 65.19 7.64 19.10
N ALA A 9 64.60 8.53 18.30
CA ALA A 9 63.27 9.06 18.53
C ALA A 9 62.23 8.01 18.12
N TRP A 10 61.47 7.52 19.09
CA TRP A 10 60.28 6.71 18.88
C TRP A 10 59.12 7.65 18.53
N ALA A 11 58.68 7.64 17.27
CA ALA A 11 57.43 8.26 16.86
C ALA A 11 56.29 7.28 17.17
N GLY A 12 55.48 7.62 18.18
CA GLY A 12 54.26 6.89 18.52
C GLY A 12 53.20 7.05 17.43
N LEU A 13 52.84 5.95 16.80
CA LEU A 13 51.70 5.86 15.89
C LEU A 13 50.44 5.75 16.75
N ALA A 14 49.74 6.87 16.95
CA ALA A 14 48.44 6.89 17.61
C ALA A 14 47.40 6.22 16.69
N LEU A 15 46.95 5.02 17.07
CA LEU A 15 45.80 4.34 16.47
C LEU A 15 44.54 5.17 16.73
N LEU A 16 44.14 5.96 15.74
CA LEU A 16 42.79 6.54 15.66
C LEU A 16 41.82 5.39 15.35
N THR A 17 41.26 4.77 16.39
CA THR A 17 40.08 3.91 16.29
C THR A 17 38.88 4.77 15.90
N GLY A 18 38.72 5.00 14.60
CA GLY A 18 37.53 5.61 14.04
C GLY A 18 36.30 4.78 14.43
N CYS A 19 35.39 5.39 15.19
CA CYS A 19 34.04 4.87 15.36
C CYS A 19 33.37 4.91 13.98
N ALA A 20 33.38 3.80 13.26
CA ALA A 20 32.48 3.64 12.13
C ALA A 20 31.04 3.77 12.67
N PRO A 21 30.19 4.63 12.08
CA PRO A 21 28.79 4.68 12.48
C PRO A 21 28.20 3.28 12.34
N ALA A 22 27.47 2.84 13.36
CA ALA A 22 26.78 1.56 13.33
C ALA A 22 25.99 1.45 12.02
N ALA A 23 26.21 0.37 11.26
CA ALA A 23 25.50 0.14 10.02
C ALA A 23 24.00 0.24 10.29
N ALA A 24 23.30 1.05 9.48
CA ALA A 24 21.84 1.13 9.58
C ALA A 24 21.27 -0.29 9.48
N PRO A 25 20.31 -0.67 10.34
CA PRO A 25 19.74 -2.01 10.32
C PRO A 25 19.22 -2.30 8.91
N THR A 26 19.62 -3.45 8.36
CA THR A 26 19.13 -3.91 7.06
C THR A 26 17.60 -3.99 7.11
N PRO A 27 16.86 -3.37 6.17
CA PRO A 27 15.42 -3.51 6.10
C PRO A 27 15.04 -4.99 6.11
N ALA A 28 14.09 -5.37 6.95
CA ALA A 28 13.60 -6.74 6.99
C ALA A 28 12.92 -7.06 5.64
N ALA A 29 13.32 -8.16 5.01
CA ALA A 29 12.94 -8.44 3.63
C ALA A 29 11.47 -8.88 3.52
N LEU A 30 10.77 -8.30 2.56
CA LEU A 30 9.41 -8.67 2.19
C LEU A 30 9.44 -10.03 1.49
N LYS A 31 8.46 -10.89 1.72
CA LYS A 31 8.37 -12.21 1.09
C LYS A 31 7.18 -12.30 0.14
N PRO A 32 7.40 -12.20 -1.19
CA PRO A 32 6.34 -12.36 -2.18
C PRO A 32 5.65 -13.73 -2.09
N LEU A 33 4.32 -13.71 -2.20
CA LEU A 33 3.44 -14.87 -2.16
C LEU A 33 2.71 -15.13 -3.48
N GLY A 34 2.52 -14.08 -4.28
CA GLY A 34 1.79 -14.15 -5.53
C GLY A 34 1.32 -12.79 -6.01
N LEU A 35 0.65 -12.77 -7.16
CA LEU A 35 0.01 -11.60 -7.73
C LEU A 35 -1.50 -11.81 -7.77
N VAL A 36 -2.24 -10.75 -7.44
CA VAL A 36 -3.69 -10.70 -7.60
C VAL A 36 -4.08 -9.46 -8.39
N GLU A 37 -5.10 -9.60 -9.21
CA GLU A 37 -5.79 -8.48 -9.85
C GLU A 37 -7.15 -8.30 -9.19
N ILE A 38 -7.48 -7.06 -8.86
CA ILE A 38 -8.78 -6.67 -8.33
C ILE A 38 -9.45 -5.76 -9.34
N SER A 39 -10.62 -6.16 -9.83
CA SER A 39 -11.45 -5.35 -10.71
C SER A 39 -12.53 -4.62 -9.91
N PHE A 40 -12.88 -3.42 -10.37
CA PHE A 40 -13.99 -2.62 -9.90
C PHE A 40 -14.89 -2.33 -11.10
N ASP A 41 -16.20 -2.40 -10.91
CA ASP A 41 -17.21 -2.10 -11.92
C ASP A 41 -18.41 -1.41 -11.26
N GLY A 42 -19.21 -0.67 -12.02
CA GLY A 42 -20.43 -0.08 -11.54
C GLY A 42 -20.25 1.12 -10.61
N LEU A 43 -19.07 1.78 -10.61
CA LEU A 43 -18.68 2.78 -9.59
C LEU A 43 -19.52 4.06 -9.57
N GLY A 44 -20.37 4.29 -10.57
CA GLY A 44 -21.34 5.39 -10.59
C GLY A 44 -22.79 4.94 -10.30
N SER A 45 -22.98 3.72 -9.78
CA SER A 45 -24.30 3.12 -9.55
C SER A 45 -24.45 2.58 -8.13
N THR A 46 -25.68 2.20 -7.79
CA THR A 46 -25.99 1.46 -6.55
C THR A 46 -25.57 0.00 -6.59
N GLN A 47 -25.04 -0.48 -7.72
CA GLN A 47 -24.64 -1.88 -7.96
C GLN A 47 -23.12 -2.02 -8.17
N ALA A 48 -22.34 -1.12 -7.58
CA ALA A 48 -20.89 -1.22 -7.63
C ALA A 48 -20.43 -2.60 -7.13
N SER A 49 -19.51 -3.22 -7.88
CA SER A 49 -19.01 -4.56 -7.59
C SER A 49 -17.51 -4.63 -7.74
N SER A 50 -16.91 -5.64 -7.10
CA SER A 50 -15.49 -5.87 -7.19
C SER A 50 -15.20 -7.36 -7.18
N GLN A 51 -14.26 -7.78 -8.01
CA GLN A 51 -13.87 -9.18 -8.17
C GLN A 51 -12.37 -9.31 -8.05
N VAL A 52 -11.93 -10.50 -7.65
CA VAL A 52 -10.51 -10.83 -7.55
C VAL A 52 -10.19 -11.94 -8.54
N ARG A 53 -9.01 -11.84 -9.15
CA ARG A 53 -8.48 -12.86 -10.04
C ARG A 53 -7.00 -13.08 -9.70
N PRO A 54 -6.58 -14.31 -9.36
CA PRO A 54 -5.15 -14.60 -9.25
C PRO A 54 -4.48 -14.41 -10.62
N LEU A 55 -3.28 -13.83 -10.64
CA LEU A 55 -2.45 -13.80 -11.83
C LEU A 55 -1.50 -14.99 -11.80
N ALA A 56 -1.26 -15.61 -12.95
CA ALA A 56 -0.38 -16.77 -13.04
C ALA A 56 1.07 -16.35 -12.75
N LEU A 57 1.62 -16.78 -11.61
CA LEU A 57 3.05 -16.81 -11.35
C LEU A 57 3.51 -18.26 -11.22
N LYS A 58 4.78 -18.50 -11.57
CA LYS A 58 5.41 -19.83 -11.57
C LYS A 58 5.44 -20.48 -10.17
N GLU A 59 5.21 -19.69 -9.10
CA GLU A 59 5.21 -20.12 -7.69
C GLU A 59 3.90 -19.75 -6.95
N ASN A 60 2.74 -20.04 -7.54
CA ASN A 60 1.42 -19.79 -6.92
C ASN A 60 1.10 -20.65 -5.68
N SER A 61 2.03 -21.49 -5.19
CA SER A 61 1.83 -22.27 -3.95
C SER A 61 1.70 -21.39 -2.69
N GLY A 62 1.98 -20.09 -2.82
CA GLY A 62 1.89 -19.08 -1.77
C GLY A 62 0.56 -18.30 -1.68
N GLY A 63 -0.41 -18.51 -2.58
CA GLY A 63 -1.53 -17.58 -2.80
C GLY A 63 -2.43 -17.24 -1.58
N LEU A 64 -3.31 -16.25 -1.78
CA LEU A 64 -4.42 -15.89 -0.89
C LEU A 64 -5.76 -16.14 -1.58
N ASP A 65 -6.73 -16.60 -0.80
CA ASP A 65 -8.13 -16.73 -1.20
C ASP A 65 -8.87 -15.51 -0.66
N LEU A 66 -9.41 -14.72 -1.58
CA LEU A 66 -10.08 -13.46 -1.31
C LEU A 66 -11.55 -13.60 -1.73
N SER A 67 -12.46 -13.39 -0.79
CA SER A 67 -13.90 -13.39 -1.07
C SER A 67 -14.44 -11.96 -0.94
N PRO A 68 -15.06 -11.39 -1.99
CA PRO A 68 -15.69 -10.07 -1.91
C PRO A 68 -16.67 -10.02 -0.72
N LEU A 69 -16.58 -8.94 0.06
CA LEU A 69 -17.50 -8.68 1.17
C LEU A 69 -18.40 -7.49 0.87
N SER A 70 -17.83 -6.37 0.42
CA SER A 70 -18.60 -5.16 0.10
C SER A 70 -17.82 -4.24 -0.82
N VAL A 71 -18.54 -3.39 -1.55
CA VAL A 71 -18.00 -2.22 -2.23
C VAL A 71 -18.75 -1.00 -1.71
N SER A 72 -18.01 0.05 -1.37
CA SER A 72 -18.55 1.35 -1.00
C SER A 72 -18.00 2.40 -1.95
N VAL A 73 -18.88 3.28 -2.42
CA VAL A 73 -18.51 4.47 -3.18
C VAL A 73 -19.15 5.67 -2.51
N THR A 74 -18.36 6.71 -2.24
CA THR A 74 -18.82 7.94 -1.61
C THR A 74 -18.22 9.14 -2.33
N ASP A 75 -19.08 9.98 -2.90
CA ASP A 75 -18.70 11.23 -3.52
C ASP A 75 -18.82 12.37 -2.49
N VAL A 76 -17.77 13.18 -2.36
CA VAL A 76 -17.72 14.34 -1.46
C VAL A 76 -17.32 15.58 -2.25
N GLY A 77 -18.02 16.69 -2.06
CA GLY A 77 -17.75 17.96 -2.75
C GLY A 77 -18.33 18.03 -4.16
N VAL A 78 -17.80 18.94 -4.99
CA VAL A 78 -18.40 19.33 -6.27
C VAL A 78 -17.56 18.85 -7.47
N ARG A 79 -18.20 18.19 -8.44
CA ARG A 79 -17.58 17.72 -9.70
C ARG A 79 -16.87 18.86 -10.44
N GLY A 80 -15.64 18.62 -10.90
CA GLY A 80 -14.83 19.63 -11.59
C GLY A 80 -14.36 20.80 -10.72
N SER A 81 -14.70 20.81 -9.42
CA SER A 81 -14.38 21.89 -8.48
C SER A 81 -13.94 21.35 -7.12
N GLY A 82 -12.98 20.42 -7.14
CA GLY A 82 -12.36 19.86 -5.93
C GLY A 82 -13.11 18.69 -5.27
N GLY A 83 -14.22 18.25 -5.86
CA GLY A 83 -14.92 17.04 -5.42
C GLY A 83 -14.07 15.78 -5.59
N THR A 84 -14.28 14.78 -4.75
CA THR A 84 -13.53 13.54 -4.69
C THR A 84 -14.47 12.35 -4.53
N ARG A 85 -14.23 11.28 -5.29
CA ARG A 85 -14.88 9.98 -5.11
C ARG A 85 -13.94 9.07 -4.33
N TYR A 86 -14.42 8.53 -3.22
CA TYR A 86 -13.79 7.47 -2.44
C TYR A 86 -14.38 6.13 -2.84
N ILE A 87 -13.52 5.15 -3.12
CA ILE A 87 -13.90 3.82 -3.58
C ILE A 87 -13.21 2.82 -2.68
N THR A 88 -13.99 2.00 -1.98
CA THR A 88 -13.46 0.94 -1.11
C THR A 88 -14.05 -0.40 -1.53
N ALA A 89 -13.19 -1.39 -1.82
CA ALA A 89 -13.59 -2.79 -1.87
C ALA A 89 -13.03 -3.52 -0.64
N THR A 90 -13.91 -4.20 0.09
CA THR A 90 -13.54 -5.03 1.24
C THR A 90 -13.62 -6.49 0.87
N TYR A 91 -12.61 -7.24 1.28
CA TYR A 91 -12.52 -8.68 1.10
C TYR A 91 -12.34 -9.39 2.43
N ARG A 92 -12.96 -10.56 2.53
CA ARG A 92 -12.59 -11.60 3.48
C ARG A 92 -11.35 -12.31 2.97
N VAL A 93 -10.40 -12.59 3.85
CA VAL A 93 -9.09 -13.18 3.49
C VAL A 93 -8.95 -14.54 4.17
N ARG A 94 -8.60 -15.54 3.37
CA ARG A 94 -8.31 -16.90 3.83
C ARG A 94 -6.88 -17.26 3.43
N ASN A 95 -6.16 -17.88 4.35
CA ASN A 95 -4.79 -18.35 4.15
C ASN A 95 -4.78 -19.66 3.32
N ALA A 96 -5.19 -19.54 2.06
CA ALA A 96 -5.29 -20.62 1.09
C ALA A 96 -4.93 -20.07 -0.29
N ALA A 97 -4.46 -20.92 -1.19
CA ALA A 97 -4.32 -20.58 -2.59
C ALA A 97 -5.70 -20.37 -3.24
N ALA A 98 -5.71 -19.73 -4.41
CA ALA A 98 -6.96 -19.41 -5.13
C ALA A 98 -7.74 -20.63 -5.63
N ASP A 99 -7.11 -21.81 -5.68
CA ASP A 99 -7.77 -23.10 -5.95
C ASP A 99 -8.46 -23.70 -4.70
N GLY A 100 -8.36 -23.01 -3.55
CA GLY A 100 -8.93 -23.41 -2.28
C GLY A 100 -7.98 -24.21 -1.38
N THR A 101 -6.79 -24.59 -1.87
CA THR A 101 -5.80 -25.36 -1.12
C THR A 101 -5.28 -24.56 0.07
N PRO A 102 -5.49 -25.00 1.32
CA PRO A 102 -5.06 -24.25 2.49
C PRO A 102 -3.54 -24.24 2.65
N SER A 103 -2.98 -23.13 3.15
CA SER A 103 -1.56 -23.05 3.48
C SER A 103 -1.26 -23.79 4.77
N ALA A 104 -0.27 -24.68 4.75
CA ALA A 104 0.20 -25.38 5.95
C ALA A 104 0.98 -24.46 6.92
N GLN A 105 1.38 -23.26 6.46
CA GLN A 105 2.07 -22.28 7.27
C GLN A 105 1.13 -21.15 7.66
N ALA A 106 1.15 -20.76 8.93
CA ALA A 106 0.55 -19.51 9.37
C ALA A 106 1.31 -18.35 8.73
N ARG A 107 0.60 -17.29 8.35
CA ARG A 107 1.17 -16.14 7.66
C ARG A 107 0.80 -14.87 8.38
N SER A 108 1.75 -13.97 8.51
CA SER A 108 1.59 -12.74 9.28
C SER A 108 1.76 -11.51 8.42
N ASN A 109 1.03 -10.46 8.77
CA ASN A 109 1.17 -9.11 8.24
C ASN A 109 1.14 -9.09 6.70
N ILE A 110 0.17 -9.83 6.16
CA ILE A 110 0.03 -10.03 4.74
C ILE A 110 -0.44 -8.72 4.10
N THR A 111 0.38 -8.19 3.20
CA THR A 111 0.18 -6.88 2.57
C THR A 111 0.04 -7.04 1.06
N LEU A 112 -0.98 -6.40 0.50
CA LEU A 112 -1.22 -6.31 -0.94
C LEU A 112 -0.58 -5.01 -1.43
N LEU A 113 0.68 -5.07 -1.87
CA LEU A 113 1.42 -3.93 -2.40
C LEU A 113 0.98 -3.64 -3.83
N ALA A 114 0.64 -2.39 -4.14
CA ALA A 114 0.29 -2.01 -5.50
C ALA A 114 1.49 -2.25 -6.43
N ALA A 115 1.23 -2.84 -7.59
CA ALA A 115 2.27 -3.24 -8.53
C ALA A 115 1.92 -2.85 -9.97
N GLY A 116 2.96 -2.49 -10.71
CA GLY A 116 2.91 -2.27 -12.15
C GLY A 116 3.13 -3.57 -12.92
N VAL A 117 2.51 -3.69 -14.09
CA VAL A 117 2.61 -4.71 -15.12
C VAL A 117 2.64 -4.00 -16.48
N ALA A 118 2.92 -4.74 -17.56
CA ALA A 118 3.21 -4.15 -18.88
C ALA A 118 2.08 -3.31 -19.48
N ASP A 119 0.82 -3.60 -19.15
CA ASP A 119 -0.36 -2.95 -19.73
C ASP A 119 -1.10 -2.02 -18.74
N ASN A 120 -0.39 -1.55 -17.71
CA ASN A 120 -0.92 -0.49 -16.86
C ASN A 120 -1.07 0.84 -17.60
N VAL A 121 -2.08 1.59 -17.17
CA VAL A 121 -2.34 2.94 -17.66
C VAL A 121 -1.29 3.88 -17.07
N ASP A 122 -0.48 4.48 -17.94
CA ASP A 122 0.40 5.61 -17.64
C ASP A 122 1.36 5.40 -16.46
N GLY A 123 1.90 4.18 -16.35
CA GLY A 123 2.85 3.81 -15.31
C GLY A 123 2.25 3.78 -13.89
N THR A 124 0.94 3.62 -13.75
CA THR A 124 0.24 3.41 -12.47
C THR A 124 0.09 1.91 -12.15
N ALA A 125 -0.61 1.56 -11.08
CA ALA A 125 -1.08 0.19 -10.83
C ALA A 125 -2.44 -0.13 -11.51
N LEU A 126 -3.03 0.83 -12.24
CA LEU A 126 -4.38 0.74 -12.81
C LEU A 126 -4.37 0.19 -14.24
N ARG A 127 -5.40 -0.56 -14.64
CA ARG A 127 -5.62 -1.10 -15.99
C ARG A 127 -7.06 -0.94 -16.40
N SER A 128 -7.31 -0.98 -17.71
CA SER A 128 -8.65 -1.05 -18.30
C SER A 128 -9.64 -0.01 -17.72
N MET A 129 -9.18 1.22 -17.49
CA MET A 129 -10.01 2.29 -16.95
C MET A 129 -11.01 2.76 -18.01
N THR A 130 -12.30 2.60 -17.72
CA THR A 130 -13.39 2.97 -18.64
C THR A 130 -14.40 3.87 -17.96
N THR A 131 -15.04 4.75 -18.74
CA THR A 131 -16.21 5.54 -18.33
C THR A 131 -17.48 4.68 -18.41
N PHE A 132 -18.62 5.25 -18.00
CA PHE A 132 -19.92 4.58 -18.09
C PHE A 132 -20.26 4.09 -19.52
N SER A 133 -19.84 4.84 -20.55
CA SER A 133 -20.06 4.47 -21.95
C SER A 133 -19.13 3.36 -22.45
N GLY A 134 -18.22 2.85 -21.61
CA GLY A 134 -17.17 1.90 -21.99
C GLY A 134 -15.98 2.54 -22.70
N ALA A 135 -16.01 3.87 -22.92
CA ALA A 135 -14.87 4.58 -23.51
C ALA A 135 -13.69 4.62 -22.54
N PRO A 136 -12.43 4.63 -23.04
CA PRO A 136 -11.27 4.78 -22.17
C PRO A 136 -11.31 6.10 -21.39
N VAL A 137 -10.99 6.05 -20.10
CA VAL A 137 -10.73 7.25 -19.30
C VAL A 137 -9.40 7.88 -19.77
N PRO A 138 -9.29 9.22 -19.88
CA PRO A 138 -8.01 9.86 -20.18
C PRO A 138 -6.90 9.39 -19.23
N THR A 139 -5.74 9.05 -19.77
CA THR A 139 -4.66 8.40 -19.00
C THR A 139 -4.15 9.25 -17.84
N SER A 140 -4.23 10.58 -17.97
CA SER A 140 -3.88 11.53 -16.90
C SER A 140 -4.75 11.37 -15.65
N VAL A 141 -5.99 10.91 -15.76
CA VAL A 141 -6.86 10.63 -14.60
C VAL A 141 -6.34 9.44 -13.80
N ALA A 142 -5.71 8.45 -14.43
CA ALA A 142 -5.12 7.32 -13.70
C ALA A 142 -4.07 7.80 -12.68
N ARG A 143 -3.26 8.81 -13.04
CA ARG A 143 -2.23 9.38 -12.18
C ARG A 143 -2.76 10.19 -11.00
N THR A 144 -4.05 10.55 -11.00
CA THR A 144 -4.70 11.29 -9.90
C THR A 144 -5.41 10.37 -8.92
N VAL A 145 -5.45 9.07 -9.18
CA VAL A 145 -5.95 8.07 -8.24
C VAL A 145 -4.92 7.88 -7.13
N LEU A 146 -5.33 8.14 -5.89
CA LEU A 146 -4.45 8.08 -4.72
C LEU A 146 -4.98 7.04 -3.73
N PRO A 147 -4.10 6.26 -3.07
CA PRO A 147 -4.52 5.33 -2.03
C PRO A 147 -4.91 6.07 -0.74
N THR A 148 -5.84 5.50 0.01
CA THR A 148 -6.30 6.02 1.31
C THR A 148 -6.76 4.86 2.21
N HIS A 149 -7.18 5.13 3.44
CA HIS A 149 -7.98 4.17 4.21
C HIS A 149 -9.40 4.05 3.66
N ALA A 150 -10.14 3.04 4.09
CA ALA A 150 -11.59 3.05 3.89
C ALA A 150 -12.16 4.22 4.70
N VAL A 151 -12.93 5.08 4.03
CA VAL A 151 -13.56 6.24 4.66
C VAL A 151 -15.04 6.25 4.38
N GLU A 152 -15.78 6.93 5.24
CA GLU A 152 -17.19 7.26 5.06
C GLU A 152 -17.38 8.77 5.25
N TYR A 153 -18.42 9.31 4.64
CA TYR A 153 -18.79 10.71 4.87
C TYR A 153 -19.61 10.81 6.16
N ALA A 154 -19.15 11.64 7.09
CA ALA A 154 -19.83 11.96 8.34
C ALA A 154 -20.61 13.29 8.16
N PRO A 155 -21.95 13.24 7.97
CA PRO A 155 -22.72 14.45 7.68
C PRO A 155 -22.71 15.47 8.83
N ALA A 156 -22.60 14.99 10.07
CA ALA A 156 -22.60 15.86 11.26
C ALA A 156 -21.39 16.79 11.34
N THR A 157 -20.26 16.41 10.73
CA THR A 157 -19.02 17.21 10.70
C THR A 157 -18.63 17.65 9.29
N GLU A 158 -19.43 17.28 8.29
CA GLU A 158 -19.21 17.48 6.86
C GLU A 158 -17.82 17.04 6.38
N ARG A 159 -17.31 15.95 6.96
CA ARG A 159 -15.95 15.45 6.70
C ARG A 159 -15.96 13.96 6.38
N VAL A 160 -14.90 13.52 5.71
CA VAL A 160 -14.61 12.08 5.64
C VAL A 160 -13.94 11.62 6.93
N VAL A 161 -14.34 10.46 7.41
CA VAL A 161 -13.76 9.80 8.58
C VAL A 161 -13.37 8.37 8.21
N THR A 162 -12.31 7.84 8.83
CA THR A 162 -11.92 6.45 8.64
C THR A 162 -13.00 5.53 9.18
N VAL A 163 -13.41 4.54 8.38
CA VAL A 163 -14.32 3.47 8.82
C VAL A 163 -13.64 2.64 9.89
N ALA A 164 -14.33 2.35 10.99
CA ALA A 164 -13.82 1.46 12.04
C ALA A 164 -13.43 0.09 11.45
N GLY A 165 -12.19 -0.37 11.70
CA GLY A 165 -11.65 -1.59 11.09
C GLY A 165 -11.45 -1.51 9.56
N GLY A 166 -11.50 -0.31 8.97
CA GLY A 166 -11.25 -0.05 7.54
C GLY A 166 -9.87 0.53 7.25
N ALA A 167 -9.04 0.69 8.29
CA ALA A 167 -7.79 1.43 8.23
C ALA A 167 -6.61 0.55 7.77
N HIS A 168 -6.67 0.09 6.52
CA HIS A 168 -5.75 -0.91 5.97
C HIS A 168 -4.60 -0.39 5.10
N LEU A 169 -4.63 0.86 4.64
CA LEU A 169 -3.49 1.49 3.96
C LEU A 169 -2.20 1.26 4.75
N GLN A 170 -1.20 0.77 4.04
CA GLN A 170 0.16 0.62 4.52
C GLN A 170 1.08 1.31 3.53
N VAL A 171 1.86 2.28 4.01
CA VAL A 171 2.92 2.92 3.20
C VAL A 171 4.29 2.40 3.60
N LEU A 172 5.19 2.35 2.63
CA LEU A 172 6.58 1.96 2.79
C LEU A 172 7.47 3.07 2.23
N THR A 173 8.76 2.95 2.43
CA THR A 173 9.75 3.73 1.70
C THR A 173 10.05 3.07 0.34
N GLU A 174 10.52 3.85 -0.64
CA GLU A 174 10.99 3.28 -1.92
C GLU A 174 12.08 2.23 -1.72
N ALA A 175 12.96 2.44 -0.74
CA ALA A 175 14.03 1.50 -0.41
C ALA A 175 13.48 0.14 0.04
N GLU A 176 12.32 0.07 0.70
CA GLU A 176 11.75 -1.20 1.17
C GLU A 176 11.14 -2.04 0.05
N VAL A 177 10.74 -1.41 -1.07
CA VAL A 177 10.08 -2.10 -2.20
C VAL A 177 11.00 -2.36 -3.39
N VAL A 178 12.30 -2.10 -3.27
CA VAL A 178 13.27 -2.46 -4.32
C VAL A 178 13.47 -3.97 -4.41
N PRO A 179 13.81 -4.54 -5.59
CA PRO A 179 13.94 -5.98 -5.77
C PRO A 179 14.87 -6.67 -4.75
N GLY A 180 15.99 -6.04 -4.39
CA GLY A 180 16.93 -6.58 -3.40
C GLY A 180 16.37 -6.76 -1.99
N ASN A 181 15.25 -6.12 -1.65
CA ASN A 181 14.56 -6.25 -0.37
C ASN A 181 13.29 -7.13 -0.44
N LEU A 182 13.05 -7.77 -1.59
CA LEU A 182 12.01 -8.77 -1.79
C LEU A 182 12.68 -10.14 -1.90
N THR A 183 12.27 -11.14 -1.11
CA THR A 183 12.90 -12.46 -1.06
C THR A 183 11.96 -13.56 -1.53
N GLN A 184 12.35 -14.25 -2.60
CA GLN A 184 11.62 -15.39 -3.16
C GLN A 184 12.44 -16.66 -2.90
N GLY A 185 11.85 -17.64 -2.22
CA GLY A 185 12.56 -18.86 -1.83
C GLY A 185 13.78 -18.62 -0.92
N GLY A 186 13.80 -17.51 -0.17
CA GLY A 186 14.94 -17.11 0.67
C GLY A 186 16.06 -16.38 -0.06
N VAL A 187 15.91 -16.10 -1.35
CA VAL A 187 16.89 -15.38 -2.17
C VAL A 187 16.33 -14.01 -2.58
N PRO A 188 17.11 -12.92 -2.48
CA PRO A 188 16.70 -11.61 -2.98
C PRO A 188 16.31 -11.65 -4.47
N ALA A 189 15.23 -10.97 -4.83
CA ALA A 189 14.77 -10.89 -6.21
C ALA A 189 15.77 -10.08 -7.04
N ALA A 190 16.23 -10.66 -8.16
CA ALA A 190 17.20 -10.00 -9.04
C ALA A 190 16.62 -8.78 -9.78
N SER A 191 15.31 -8.74 -10.00
CA SER A 191 14.61 -7.64 -10.67
C SER A 191 13.10 -7.69 -10.39
N TYR A 192 12.38 -6.62 -10.74
CA TYR A 192 10.91 -6.63 -10.74
C TYR A 192 10.33 -7.68 -11.69
N ALA A 193 10.98 -7.91 -12.84
CA ALA A 193 10.52 -8.90 -13.81
C ALA A 193 10.56 -10.34 -13.24
N ALA A 194 11.49 -10.64 -12.33
CA ALA A 194 11.53 -11.92 -11.63
C ALA A 194 10.29 -12.16 -10.77
N LEU A 195 9.62 -11.09 -10.34
CA LEU A 195 8.37 -11.09 -9.58
C LEU A 195 7.13 -10.97 -10.47
N GLY A 196 7.30 -10.97 -11.80
CA GLY A 196 6.23 -10.81 -12.79
C GLY A 196 5.62 -9.41 -12.86
N VAL A 197 6.34 -8.38 -12.38
CA VAL A 197 5.90 -6.98 -12.34
C VAL A 197 6.91 -6.07 -13.04
N THR A 198 6.49 -4.88 -13.44
CA THR A 198 7.38 -3.85 -13.99
C THR A 198 7.90 -2.92 -12.90
N THR A 199 7.15 -2.75 -11.81
CA THR A 199 7.53 -1.97 -10.63
C THR A 199 6.65 -2.36 -9.44
N VAL A 200 7.11 -2.11 -8.23
CA VAL A 200 6.28 -2.13 -7.01
C VAL A 200 6.18 -0.69 -6.50
N PHE A 201 4.98 -0.27 -6.12
CA PHE A 201 4.75 1.03 -5.51
C PHE A 201 4.85 0.92 -3.98
N PRO A 202 5.38 1.92 -3.28
CA PRO A 202 5.58 1.89 -1.83
C PRO A 202 4.28 2.13 -1.04
N TYR A 203 3.17 1.54 -1.49
CA TYR A 203 1.90 1.52 -0.78
C TYR A 203 1.13 0.23 -1.06
N GLY A 204 0.27 -0.14 -0.13
CA GLY A 204 -0.59 -1.32 -0.23
C GLY A 204 -1.65 -1.37 0.85
N TYR A 205 -2.27 -2.53 1.00
CA TYR A 205 -3.29 -2.76 2.01
C TYR A 205 -3.00 -4.01 2.82
N VAL A 206 -2.94 -3.87 4.13
CA VAL A 206 -2.56 -4.95 5.05
C VAL A 206 -3.78 -5.63 5.66
N THR A 207 -3.76 -6.95 5.65
CA THR A 207 -4.81 -7.80 6.24
C THR A 207 -4.77 -7.72 7.76
N HIS A 208 -5.92 -7.66 8.43
CA HIS A 208 -6.03 -7.96 9.87
C HIS A 208 -6.96 -9.15 10.10
N THR A 209 -6.93 -9.72 11.29
CA THR A 209 -7.88 -10.75 11.72
C THR A 209 -9.13 -10.13 12.34
N ARG A 210 -10.24 -10.87 12.34
CA ARG A 210 -11.51 -10.41 12.97
C ARG A 210 -11.39 -10.15 14.48
N THR A 211 -10.48 -10.85 15.16
CA THR A 211 -10.26 -10.76 16.61
C THR A 211 -9.23 -9.69 16.99
N GLY A 212 -8.71 -8.94 16.03
CA GLY A 212 -7.49 -8.15 16.20
C GLY A 212 -6.24 -9.01 15.99
N GLY A 213 -5.21 -8.38 15.40
CA GLY A 213 -3.94 -8.99 15.04
C GLY A 213 -3.69 -9.04 13.53
N ARG A 214 -2.55 -9.65 13.16
CA ARG A 214 -2.05 -9.71 11.77
C ARG A 214 -1.75 -11.12 11.26
N THR A 215 -2.05 -12.15 12.05
CA THR A 215 -1.68 -13.53 11.72
C THR A 215 -2.89 -14.35 11.29
N LEU A 216 -2.86 -14.86 10.06
CA LEU A 216 -3.81 -15.87 9.60
C LEU A 216 -3.30 -17.26 9.96
N GLY A 217 -4.17 -18.09 10.54
CA GLY A 217 -3.83 -19.44 10.97
C GLY A 217 -3.41 -20.35 9.81
N ALA A 218 -2.66 -21.40 10.14
CA ALA A 218 -2.37 -22.49 9.21
C ALA A 218 -3.61 -23.37 9.00
N ASN A 219 -3.70 -24.00 7.84
CA ASN A 219 -4.71 -25.01 7.50
C ASN A 219 -6.16 -24.56 7.70
N PRO A 220 -6.59 -23.37 7.23
CA PRO A 220 -7.98 -22.94 7.40
C PRO A 220 -8.94 -23.89 6.64
N ALA A 221 -10.05 -24.25 7.29
CA ALA A 221 -11.10 -25.03 6.65
C ALA A 221 -11.65 -24.32 5.40
N ALA A 222 -12.30 -25.06 4.51
CA ALA A 222 -12.96 -24.47 3.35
C ALA A 222 -14.00 -23.44 3.82
N GLY A 223 -13.97 -22.23 3.23
CA GLY A 223 -14.85 -21.13 3.61
C GLY A 223 -14.53 -20.45 4.95
N GLN A 224 -13.46 -20.87 5.66
CA GLN A 224 -12.99 -20.19 6.87
C GLN A 224 -12.13 -18.99 6.50
N TYR A 225 -12.72 -17.81 6.51
CA TYR A 225 -12.02 -16.55 6.29
C TYR A 225 -11.76 -15.84 7.63
N ASP A 226 -10.53 -15.95 8.13
CA ASP A 226 -10.14 -15.37 9.42
C ASP A 226 -9.68 -13.90 9.29
N GLY A 227 -9.37 -13.47 8.07
CA GLY A 227 -8.85 -12.14 7.78
C GLY A 227 -9.84 -11.23 7.06
N ARG A 228 -9.53 -9.94 7.08
CA ARG A 228 -10.19 -8.89 6.31
C ARG A 228 -9.15 -7.90 5.77
N VAL A 229 -9.39 -7.40 4.57
CA VAL A 229 -8.65 -6.29 3.98
C VAL A 229 -9.63 -5.35 3.25
N ALA A 230 -9.37 -4.06 3.28
CA ALA A 230 -10.14 -3.04 2.60
C ALA A 230 -9.18 -2.22 1.73
N LEU A 231 -9.36 -2.34 0.42
CA LEU A 231 -8.58 -1.62 -0.58
C LEU A 231 -9.35 -0.35 -0.91
N SER A 232 -8.74 0.80 -0.63
CA SER A 232 -9.43 2.07 -0.75
C SER A 232 -8.61 3.11 -1.50
N VAL A 233 -9.19 3.66 -2.56
CA VAL A 233 -8.59 4.73 -3.35
C VAL A 233 -9.53 5.92 -3.39
N ARG A 234 -8.97 7.09 -3.67
CA ARG A 234 -9.70 8.32 -3.96
C ARG A 234 -9.33 8.82 -5.34
N VAL A 235 -10.30 9.36 -6.06
CA VAL A 235 -10.12 9.95 -7.39
C VAL A 235 -10.86 11.30 -7.45
N PRO A 236 -10.26 12.37 -7.97
CA PRO A 236 -10.98 13.62 -8.20
C PRO A 236 -12.19 13.40 -9.11
N LEU A 237 -13.31 13.99 -8.76
CA LEU A 237 -14.52 13.96 -9.58
C LEU A 237 -14.32 14.80 -10.84
N GLN A 238 -14.50 14.17 -11.99
CA GLN A 238 -14.33 14.79 -13.30
C GLN A 238 -15.49 15.73 -13.61
N ALA A 239 -15.23 16.77 -14.40
CA ALA A 239 -16.29 17.61 -14.95
C ALA A 239 -17.20 16.78 -15.88
N ASN A 240 -18.50 17.09 -15.87
CA ASN A 240 -19.45 16.44 -16.76
C ASN A 240 -19.26 16.92 -18.20
N ASP A 241 -19.47 16.02 -19.16
CA ASP A 241 -19.65 16.33 -20.57
C ASP A 241 -21.14 16.35 -20.92
N ASN A 242 -21.77 17.52 -20.75
CA ASN A 242 -23.22 17.69 -20.92
C ASN A 242 -23.72 17.43 -22.35
N ALA A 243 -22.82 17.21 -23.33
CA ALA A 243 -23.19 16.84 -24.69
C ALA A 243 -23.55 15.35 -24.86
N GLN A 244 -23.30 14.50 -23.85
CA GLN A 244 -23.56 13.05 -23.90
C GLN A 244 -24.97 12.69 -23.41
N THR A 245 -25.60 11.72 -24.05
CA THR A 245 -26.86 11.09 -23.61
C THR A 245 -26.73 9.57 -23.53
N PRO A 246 -27.26 8.90 -22.48
CA PRO A 246 -28.02 9.43 -21.34
C PRO A 246 -27.14 10.21 -20.35
N THR A 247 -27.74 10.87 -19.34
CA THR A 247 -27.02 11.71 -18.36
C THR A 247 -25.90 10.98 -17.62
N GLN A 248 -25.98 9.66 -17.44
CA GLN A 248 -24.87 8.87 -16.89
C GLN A 248 -23.65 8.85 -17.82
N GLY A 249 -23.85 8.93 -19.14
CA GLY A 249 -22.79 9.06 -20.15
C GLY A 249 -22.10 10.43 -20.14
N SER A 250 -22.68 11.45 -19.49
CA SER A 250 -21.99 12.73 -19.29
C SER A 250 -20.92 12.65 -18.20
N GLN A 251 -20.97 11.64 -17.32
CA GLN A 251 -19.97 11.47 -16.28
C GLN A 251 -18.68 10.88 -16.88
N ARG A 252 -17.59 11.61 -16.70
CA ARG A 252 -16.25 11.24 -17.20
C ARG A 252 -15.40 10.51 -16.15
N ASP A 253 -15.97 10.26 -14.97
CA ASP A 253 -15.31 9.51 -13.92
C ASP A 253 -15.01 8.07 -14.36
N PRO A 254 -13.99 7.43 -13.76
CA PRO A 254 -13.85 5.98 -13.86
C PRO A 254 -15.11 5.27 -13.39
N TRP A 255 -15.69 4.47 -14.28
CA TRP A 255 -16.80 3.55 -14.02
C TRP A 255 -16.31 2.16 -13.64
N ALA A 256 -15.29 1.68 -14.37
CA ALA A 256 -14.63 0.42 -14.11
C ALA A 256 -13.12 0.56 -14.29
N PHE A 257 -12.36 -0.18 -13.49
CA PHE A 257 -10.90 -0.31 -13.63
C PHE A 257 -10.41 -1.57 -12.93
N LYS A 258 -9.15 -1.92 -13.15
CA LYS A 258 -8.48 -3.02 -12.46
C LYS A 258 -7.21 -2.52 -11.80
N MET A 259 -6.81 -3.13 -10.68
CA MET A 259 -5.56 -2.87 -9.99
C MET A 259 -4.80 -4.18 -9.77
N THR A 260 -3.48 -4.15 -9.98
CA THR A 260 -2.62 -5.30 -9.70
C THR A 260 -1.91 -5.12 -8.36
N PHE A 261 -1.85 -6.19 -7.57
CA PHE A 261 -1.15 -6.21 -6.29
C PHE A 261 -0.20 -7.39 -6.18
N LEU A 262 1.03 -7.11 -5.74
CA LEU A 262 1.97 -8.09 -5.23
C LEU A 262 1.62 -8.39 -3.77
N VAL A 263 1.22 -9.62 -3.51
CA VAL A 263 0.96 -10.10 -2.15
C VAL A 263 2.29 -10.44 -1.50
N VAL A 264 2.56 -9.89 -0.33
CA VAL A 264 3.78 -10.15 0.45
C VAL A 264 3.46 -10.47 1.91
N GLU A 265 4.30 -11.27 2.56
CA GLU A 265 4.44 -11.23 4.02
C GLU A 265 5.43 -10.12 4.37
N ASP A 266 4.99 -9.15 5.16
CA ASP A 266 5.86 -8.08 5.68
C ASP A 266 6.32 -8.45 7.10
N PRO A 267 7.62 -8.59 7.37
CA PRO A 267 8.11 -8.95 8.70
C PRO A 267 7.87 -7.86 9.76
N ALA A 268 7.63 -6.61 9.37
CA ALA A 268 7.44 -5.49 10.29
C ALA A 268 5.96 -5.13 10.44
N THR A 269 5.37 -5.41 11.61
CA THR A 269 3.99 -4.99 11.87
C THR A 269 3.92 -3.51 12.18
N ARG A 270 3.44 -2.74 11.20
CA ARG A 270 3.30 -1.29 11.28
C ARG A 270 1.86 -0.88 10.97
N ILE A 271 1.52 0.34 11.32
CA ILE A 271 0.30 1.01 10.87
C ILE A 271 0.65 2.32 10.20
N THR A 272 -0.25 2.84 9.37
CA THR A 272 -0.08 4.14 8.71
C THR A 272 -1.13 5.11 9.19
N GLN A 273 -0.75 6.36 9.43
CA GLN A 273 -1.71 7.47 9.50
C GLN A 273 -1.91 8.02 8.09
N SER A 274 -3.10 7.83 7.52
CA SER A 274 -3.44 8.39 6.21
C SER A 274 -3.55 9.92 6.23
N LEU A 275 -3.58 10.56 5.06
CA LEU A 275 -3.78 12.02 4.94
C LEU A 275 -5.12 12.45 5.55
N GLU A 276 -6.17 11.66 5.35
CA GLU A 276 -7.49 11.91 5.92
C GLU A 276 -7.46 11.89 7.45
N GLU A 277 -6.55 11.12 8.07
CA GLU A 277 -6.48 10.97 9.51
C GLU A 277 -5.69 12.06 10.25
N GLN A 278 -4.95 12.90 9.54
CA GLN A 278 -3.97 13.82 10.15
C GLN A 278 -4.60 14.90 11.05
N SER A 279 -5.87 15.22 10.83
CA SER A 279 -6.59 16.23 11.61
C SER A 279 -7.28 15.68 12.87
N PHE A 280 -7.23 14.36 13.08
CA PHE A 280 -7.86 13.70 14.24
C PHE A 280 -6.84 13.42 15.35
N SER A 281 -7.35 13.14 16.55
CA SER A 281 -6.49 12.73 17.68
C SER A 281 -5.83 11.37 17.44
N ASP A 282 -4.70 11.16 18.11
CA ASP A 282 -3.94 9.91 18.03
C ASP A 282 -4.69 8.69 18.60
N THR A 283 -5.82 8.89 19.28
CA THR A 283 -6.59 7.84 19.95
C THR A 283 -6.90 6.65 19.04
N ASN A 284 -7.36 6.91 17.82
CA ASN A 284 -7.70 5.85 16.85
C ASN A 284 -6.47 5.14 16.31
N ILE A 285 -5.33 5.84 16.22
CA ILE A 285 -4.06 5.28 15.75
C ILE A 285 -3.49 4.36 16.84
N LEU A 286 -3.48 4.81 18.09
CA LEU A 286 -3.02 4.03 19.24
C LEU A 286 -3.88 2.79 19.46
N ALA A 287 -5.21 2.92 19.39
CA ALA A 287 -6.13 1.79 19.50
C ALA A 287 -5.86 0.74 18.42
N ARG A 288 -5.66 1.18 17.16
CA ARG A 288 -5.28 0.30 16.05
C ARG A 288 -3.91 -0.34 16.26
N GLY A 289 -2.96 0.40 16.85
CA GLY A 289 -1.64 -0.11 17.19
C GLY A 289 -1.73 -1.28 18.17
N VAL A 290 -2.52 -1.14 19.23
CA VAL A 290 -2.80 -2.21 20.20
C VAL A 290 -3.53 -3.38 19.54
N GLU A 291 -4.60 -3.10 18.78
CA GLU A 291 -5.40 -4.14 18.10
C GLU A 291 -4.55 -4.98 17.15
N THR A 292 -3.62 -4.36 16.42
CA THR A 292 -2.82 -5.04 15.39
C THR A 292 -1.49 -5.56 15.91
N GLY A 293 -1.08 -5.18 17.14
CA GLY A 293 0.24 -5.47 17.67
C GLY A 293 1.34 -4.70 16.94
N ALA A 294 1.04 -3.51 16.41
CA ALA A 294 2.01 -2.70 15.70
C ALA A 294 3.09 -2.16 16.63
N THR A 295 4.32 -2.14 16.11
CA THR A 295 5.49 -1.63 16.84
C THR A 295 5.90 -0.23 16.40
N GLU A 296 5.36 0.25 15.28
CA GLU A 296 5.69 1.55 14.70
C GLU A 296 4.53 2.11 13.86
N VAL A 297 4.41 3.45 13.83
CA VAL A 297 3.51 4.20 12.94
C VAL A 297 4.29 4.84 11.79
N ASN A 298 3.84 4.63 10.56
CA ASN A 298 4.24 5.42 9.41
C ASN A 298 3.41 6.71 9.36
N LEU A 299 4.10 7.83 9.45
CA LEU A 299 3.51 9.17 9.34
C LEU A 299 3.79 9.76 7.97
N LEU A 300 2.74 10.24 7.33
CA LEU A 300 2.87 11.09 6.14
C LEU A 300 3.15 12.55 6.56
N PRO A 301 3.80 13.36 5.68
CA PRO A 301 3.94 14.81 5.86
C PRO A 301 2.61 15.48 6.23
N GLY A 302 2.65 16.43 7.17
CA GLY A 302 1.47 17.10 7.72
C GLY A 302 0.92 16.49 9.02
N SER A 303 1.36 15.27 9.39
CA SER A 303 0.98 14.65 10.66
C SER A 303 1.43 15.46 11.89
N ALA A 304 0.47 15.69 12.80
CA ALA A 304 0.65 16.24 14.14
C ALA A 304 0.75 15.16 15.25
N TYR A 305 1.02 13.91 14.86
CA TYR A 305 1.10 12.78 15.79
C TYR A 305 2.09 13.07 16.93
N ALA A 306 1.59 13.06 18.16
CA ALA A 306 2.31 13.44 19.37
C ALA A 306 2.60 12.25 20.29
N SER A 307 2.03 11.08 19.99
CA SER A 307 2.11 9.88 20.82
C SER A 307 3.34 8.99 20.56
N GLY A 308 4.42 9.58 20.04
CA GLY A 308 5.66 8.86 19.70
C GLY A 308 6.34 8.14 20.87
N ALA A 309 6.08 8.58 22.11
CA ALA A 309 6.56 7.91 23.31
C ALA A 309 5.80 6.61 23.63
N THR A 310 4.55 6.47 23.16
CA THR A 310 3.71 5.29 23.38
C THR A 310 3.85 4.29 22.25
N LEU A 311 3.82 4.77 21.01
CA LEU A 311 4.04 3.96 19.82
C LEU A 311 5.00 4.75 18.91
N PRO A 312 6.24 4.28 18.75
CA PRO A 312 7.24 4.94 17.92
C PRO A 312 6.73 5.24 16.52
N SER A 313 7.27 6.28 15.90
CA SER A 313 6.86 6.69 14.56
C SER A 313 8.06 6.97 13.67
N ARG A 314 7.90 6.68 12.38
CA ARG A 314 8.81 7.14 11.34
C ARG A 314 8.05 7.92 10.28
N ARG A 315 8.70 8.93 9.70
CA ARG A 315 8.11 9.75 8.65
C ARG A 315 8.45 9.17 7.27
N VAL A 316 7.43 8.96 6.44
CA VAL A 316 7.58 8.51 5.05
C VAL A 316 7.35 9.72 4.14
N CYS A 317 8.45 10.33 3.71
CA CYS A 317 8.43 11.60 2.97
C CYS A 317 7.94 11.48 1.53
N GLN A 318 8.08 10.30 0.93
CA GLN A 318 7.77 10.04 -0.46
C GLN A 318 7.00 8.73 -0.60
N VAL A 319 5.84 8.80 -1.24
CA VAL A 319 5.01 7.62 -1.57
C VAL A 319 4.58 7.75 -3.02
N ARG A 320 5.29 7.08 -3.92
CA ARG A 320 5.01 7.10 -5.36
C ARG A 320 3.73 6.33 -5.67
N THR A 321 2.93 6.88 -6.58
CA THR A 321 1.68 6.29 -7.08
C THR A 321 1.69 6.04 -8.58
N ALA A 322 2.59 6.69 -9.32
CA ALA A 322 2.78 6.49 -10.76
C ALA A 322 4.22 6.76 -11.20
N GLY A 323 4.62 6.16 -12.32
CA GLY A 323 5.96 6.29 -12.90
C GLY A 323 7.01 5.42 -12.21
N LEU A 324 8.25 5.49 -12.72
CA LEU A 324 9.39 4.77 -12.15
C LEU A 324 9.99 5.54 -10.96
N ALA A 325 10.61 4.82 -10.04
CA ALA A 325 11.34 5.43 -8.93
C ALA A 325 12.44 6.37 -9.46
N GLY A 326 12.52 7.59 -8.90
CA GLY A 326 13.48 8.62 -9.31
C GLY A 326 13.15 9.35 -10.61
N ALA A 327 12.08 8.98 -11.34
CA ALA A 327 11.69 9.69 -12.54
C ALA A 327 11.07 11.06 -12.21
N GLY A 328 11.47 12.11 -12.93
CA GLY A 328 10.89 13.47 -12.76
C GLY A 328 9.41 13.58 -13.14
N THR A 329 8.88 12.58 -13.87
CA THR A 329 7.48 12.47 -14.26
C THR A 329 6.67 11.56 -13.34
N ALA A 330 7.26 11.09 -12.23
CA ALA A 330 6.54 10.28 -11.25
C ALA A 330 5.45 11.10 -10.53
N SER A 331 4.37 10.43 -10.15
CA SER A 331 3.29 11.00 -9.34
C SER A 331 3.33 10.39 -7.94
N TYR A 332 2.86 11.16 -6.95
CA TYR A 332 3.04 10.83 -5.55
C TYR A 332 1.78 11.13 -4.73
N LEU A 333 1.53 10.32 -3.70
CA LEU A 333 0.62 10.67 -2.61
C LEU A 333 1.21 11.81 -1.77
N VAL A 334 2.52 11.72 -1.48
CA VAL A 334 3.35 12.75 -0.82
C VAL A 334 4.75 12.71 -1.44
N ASN A 335 5.43 13.86 -1.60
CA ASN A 335 6.71 13.95 -2.31
C ASN A 335 7.79 14.78 -1.60
N SER A 336 7.60 15.15 -0.35
CA SER A 336 8.58 15.92 0.42
C SER A 336 8.36 15.74 1.91
N CYS A 337 9.43 15.86 2.69
CA CYS A 337 9.31 16.17 4.11
C CYS A 337 9.47 17.68 4.30
N PRO A 338 8.86 18.25 5.37
CA PRO A 338 9.22 19.59 5.83
C PRO A 338 10.68 19.64 6.28
#